data_AF-A0A1V5AUW8-F1
#
_entry.id   AF-A0A1V5AUW8-F1
#
_cell.length_a   1.000
_cell.length_b   1.000
_cell.length_c   1.000
_cell.angle_alpha   90.00
_cell.angle_beta   90.00
_cell.angle_gamma   90.00
#
_symmetry.space_group_name_H-M   'P 1'
#
loop_
_entity.id
_entity.type
_entity.pdbx_description
1 polymer ?
#
loop_
_entity_poly.entity_id
_entity_poly.type
_entity_poly.pdbx_seq_one_letter_code
_entity_poly.pdbx_strand_id
1 'polypeptide(L)'
;MNLSIPLDSIPLLIAAALIALGFLTYLLSARTGVILMGAGSIIMGAVVILDLPNGMGVQGLVLFGMTVLVGGWMMYVGARNG
;
A
#
# COMPACT_ATOMS: atom_id res chain seq x y z
N MET A 1 10.80 -20.37 2.50
CA MET A 1 10.19 -19.63 1.38
C MET A 1 10.97 -18.32 1.27
N ASN A 2 11.77 -18.14 0.23
CA ASN A 2 12.51 -16.89 0.05
C ASN A 2 11.58 -15.93 -0.68
N LEU A 3 10.89 -15.07 0.07
CA LEU A 3 10.06 -14.00 -0.48
C LEU A 3 11.02 -12.91 -0.98
N SER A 4 11.70 -13.18 -2.10
CA SER A 4 12.65 -12.25 -2.71
C SER A 4 11.87 -11.15 -3.44
N ILE A 5 11.16 -10.31 -2.70
CA ILE A 5 10.54 -9.10 -3.24
C ILE A 5 11.69 -8.13 -3.54
N PRO A 6 11.86 -7.67 -4.78
CA PRO A 6 12.95 -6.76 -5.14
C PRO A 6 12.80 -5.43 -4.41
N LEU A 7 13.66 -5.18 -3.42
CA LEU A 7 13.72 -3.94 -2.64
C LEU A 7 14.05 -2.72 -3.51
N ASP A 8 14.70 -2.94 -4.65
CA ASP A 8 15.08 -1.91 -5.63
C ASP A 8 13.96 -1.59 -6.63
N SER A 9 12.78 -2.21 -6.50
CA SER A 9 11.68 -1.92 -7.41
C SER A 9 11.17 -0.49 -7.18
N ILE A 10 11.29 0.33 -8.23
CA ILE A 10 10.84 1.73 -8.24
C ILE A 10 9.40 1.89 -7.71
N PRO A 11 8.43 1.02 -8.08
CA PRO A 11 7.06 1.11 -7.54
C PRO A 11 6.97 0.91 -6.03
N LEU A 12 7.70 -0.06 -5.45
CA LEU A 12 7.70 -0.27 -4.00
C LEU A 12 8.43 0.86 -3.26
N LEU A 13 9.48 1.44 -3.85
CA LEU A 13 10.14 2.61 -3.28
C LEU A 13 9.20 3.82 -3.23
N ILE A 14 8.42 4.05 -4.29
CA ILE A 14 7.38 5.10 -4.32
C ILE A 14 6.31 4.81 -3.27
N ALA A 15 5.85 3.56 -3.16
CA ALA A 15 4.88 3.14 -2.15
C ALA A 15 5.39 3.39 -0.72
N ALA A 16 6.62 3.00 -0.43
CA ALA A 16 7.27 3.21 0.86
C ALA A 16 7.43 4.70 1.17
N ALA A 17 7.83 5.51 0.19
CA ALA A 17 7.93 6.96 0.34
C ALA A 17 6.57 7.60 0.62
N LEU A 18 5.50 7.18 -0.07
CA LEU A 18 4.13 7.64 0.17
C LEU A 18 3.63 7.28 1.56
N ILE A 19 3.91 6.06 2.04
CA ILE A 19 3.56 5.63 3.40
C ILE A 19 4.32 6.47 4.43
N ALA A 20 5.63 6.64 4.26
CA ALA A 20 6.45 7.45 5.16
C ALA A 20 6.01 8.92 5.20
N LEU A 21 5.78 9.52 4.03
CA LEU A 21 5.22 10.87 3.93
C LEU A 21 3.82 10.96 4.54
N GLY A 22 3.00 9.92 4.37
CA GLY A 22 1.70 9.83 4.98
C GLY A 22 1.76 9.83 6.51
N PHE A 23 2.70 9.09 7.11
CA PHE A 23 2.94 9.15 8.55
C PHE A 23 3.41 10.52 9.02
N LEU A 24 4.34 11.15 8.29
CA LEU A 24 4.84 12.49 8.65
C LEU A 24 3.74 13.54 8.57
N THR A 25 2.96 13.53 7.48
CA THR A 25 1.87 14.49 7.27
C THR A 25 0.66 14.22 8.15
N TYR A 26 0.47 13.00 8.65
CA TYR A 26 -0.60 12.67 9.60
C TYR A 26 -0.55 13.55 10.86
N LEU A 27 0.66 13.93 11.31
CA LEU A 27 0.85 14.83 12.47
C LEU A 27 0.26 16.23 12.24
N LEU A 28 0.26 16.70 10.99
CA LEU A 28 -0.23 18.02 10.59
C LEU A 28 -1.69 17.96 10.14
N SER A 29 -2.05 16.91 9.44
CA SER A 29 -3.39 16.68 8.89
C SER A 29 -3.65 15.19 8.77
N ALA A 30 -4.54 14.68 9.62
CA ALA A 30 -4.97 13.29 9.56
C ALA A 30 -5.54 12.93 8.18
N ARG A 31 -6.20 13.88 7.51
CA ARG A 31 -6.72 13.73 6.15
C ARG A 31 -5.64 13.39 5.14
N THR A 32 -4.65 14.27 5.02
CA THR A 32 -3.59 14.13 4.01
C THR A 32 -2.72 12.92 4.30
N GLY A 33 -2.44 12.67 5.59
CA GLY A 33 -1.66 11.51 6.02
C GLY A 33 -2.33 10.18 5.67
N VAL A 34 -3.62 10.03 5.97
CA VAL A 34 -4.38 8.80 5.68
C VAL A 34 -4.51 8.56 4.17
N ILE A 35 -4.70 9.62 3.36
CA ILE A 35 -4.75 9.50 1.90
C ILE A 35 -3.41 9.00 1.34
N LEU A 36 -2.29 9.58 1.78
CA LEU A 36 -0.95 9.20 1.33
C LEU A 36 -0.58 7.77 1.76
N MET A 37 -0.87 7.40 3.01
CA MET A 37 -0.69 6.02 3.48
C MET A 37 -1.54 5.03 2.70
N GLY A 38 -2.80 5.39 2.43
CA GLY A 38 -3.71 4.57 1.62
C GLY A 38 -3.20 4.37 0.19
N ALA A 39 -2.73 5.44 -0.46
CA ALA A 39 -2.16 5.37 -1.80
C ALA A 39 -0.93 4.46 -1.88
N GLY A 40 0.00 4.58 -0.92
CA GLY A 40 1.15 3.69 -0.86
C GLY A 40 0.78 2.24 -0.57
N SER A 41 -0.22 1.99 0.29
CA SER A 41 -0.75 0.64 0.56
C SER A 41 -1.34 -0.03 -0.68
N ILE A 42 -2.06 0.74 -1.51
CA ILE A 42 -2.62 0.24 -2.78
C ILE A 42 -1.49 -0.14 -3.75
N ILE A 43 -0.50 0.73 -3.94
CA ILE A 43 0.61 0.48 -4.86
C ILE A 43 1.40 -0.75 -4.42
N MET A 44 1.75 -0.83 -3.13
CA MET A 44 2.46 -1.99 -2.58
C MET A 44 1.66 -3.28 -2.77
N GLY A 45 0.38 -3.29 -2.37
CA GLY A 45 -0.47 -4.47 -2.51
C GLY A 45 -0.62 -4.92 -3.96
N ALA A 46 -0.82 -3.98 -4.89
CA ALA A 46 -0.96 -4.27 -6.31
C ALA A 46 0.33 -4.86 -6.91
N VAL A 47 1.50 -4.28 -6.61
CA VAL A 47 2.78 -4.75 -7.14
C VAL A 47 3.10 -6.15 -6.62
N VAL A 48 2.87 -6.40 -5.33
CA VAL A 48 3.17 -7.73 -4.75
C VAL A 48 2.23 -8.82 -5.29
N ILE A 49 0.96 -8.50 -5.62
CA ILE A 49 0.06 -9.45 -6.29
C ILE A 49 0.59 -9.83 -7.67
N LEU A 50 1.14 -8.87 -8.42
CA LEU A 50 1.65 -9.10 -9.77
C LEU A 50 2.97 -9.88 -9.80
N ASP A 51 3.82 -9.66 -8.80
CA ASP A 51 5.14 -10.31 -8.70
C ASP A 51 5.11 -11.63 -7.92
N LEU A 52 3.92 -12.15 -7.61
CA LEU A 52 3.78 -13.32 -6.74
C LEU A 52 4.22 -14.62 -7.45
N PRO A 53 5.08 -15.45 -6.84
CA PRO A 53 5.48 -16.74 -7.42
C PRO A 53 4.31 -17.69 -7.66
N ASN A 54 4.37 -18.41 -8.78
CA ASN A 54 3.43 -19.48 -9.13
C ASN A 54 3.37 -20.51 -7.98
N GLY A 55 2.20 -20.67 -7.37
CA GLY A 55 1.96 -21.55 -6.21
C GLY A 55 1.50 -20.83 -4.94
N MET A 56 1.65 -19.50 -4.85
CA MET A 56 1.14 -18.69 -3.72
C MET A 56 -0.07 -17.81 -4.07
N GLY A 57 -0.56 -17.90 -5.30
CA GLY A 57 -1.56 -16.98 -5.87
C GLY A 57 -2.74 -16.70 -4.93
N VAL A 58 -3.42 -17.73 -4.41
CA VAL A 58 -4.61 -17.55 -3.57
C VAL A 58 -4.30 -16.88 -2.23
N GLN A 59 -3.20 -17.28 -1.57
CA GLN A 59 -2.83 -16.73 -0.25
C GLN A 59 -2.35 -15.28 -0.37
N GLY A 60 -1.51 -14.98 -1.38
CA GLY A 60 -1.07 -13.62 -1.62
C GLY A 60 -2.20 -12.71 -2.12
N LEU A 61 -3.11 -13.21 -2.95
CA LEU A 61 -4.24 -12.40 -3.42
C LEU A 61 -5.18 -12.05 -2.27
N VAL A 62 -5.42 -12.94 -1.30
CA VAL A 62 -6.19 -12.60 -0.10
C VAL A 62 -5.45 -11.59 0.77
N LEU A 63 -4.18 -11.84 1.14
CA LEU A 63 -3.43 -10.96 2.03
C LEU A 63 -3.18 -9.58 1.40
N PHE A 64 -2.65 -9.55 0.18
CA PHE A 64 -2.31 -8.32 -0.51
C PHE A 64 -3.53 -7.63 -1.13
N GLY A 65 -4.56 -8.39 -1.52
CA GLY A 65 -5.84 -7.83 -1.94
C GLY A 65 -6.55 -7.10 -0.80
N MET A 66 -6.48 -7.63 0.43
CA MET A 66 -6.96 -6.91 1.60
C MET A 66 -6.19 -5.61 1.85
N THR A 67 -4.87 -5.57 1.67
CA THR A 67 -4.12 -4.30 1.77
C THR A 67 -4.52 -3.27 0.70
N VAL A 68 -4.87 -3.72 -0.51
CA VAL A 68 -5.40 -2.81 -1.56
C VAL A 68 -6.76 -2.27 -1.14
N LEU A 69 -7.67 -3.13 -0.66
CA LEU A 69 -9.01 -2.72 -0.21
C LEU A 69 -8.94 -1.75 0.98
N VAL A 70 -8.12 -2.06 1.99
CA VAL A 70 -7.92 -1.19 3.15
C VAL A 70 -7.29 0.13 2.72
N GLY A 71 -6.29 0.12 1.84
CA GLY A 71 -5.69 1.34 1.30
C GLY A 71 -6.70 2.22 0.55
N GLY A 72 -7.57 1.60 -0.25
CA GLY A 72 -8.69 2.29 -0.92
C GLY A 72 -9.69 2.88 0.07
N TRP A 73 -10.03 2.14 1.12
CA TRP A 73 -10.90 2.62 2.19
C TRP A 73 -10.29 3.82 2.93
N MET A 74 -9.00 3.76 3.26
CA MET A 74 -8.27 4.87 3.89
C MET A 74 -8.35 6.13 3.03
N MET A 75 -8.08 6.02 1.72
CA MET A 75 -8.20 7.15 0.80
C MET A 75 -9.63 7.70 0.76
N TYR A 76 -10.63 6.84 0.72
CA TYR A 76 -12.03 7.23 0.70
C TYR A 76 -12.44 7.98 1.98
N VAL A 77 -12.06 7.47 3.16
CA VAL A 77 -12.32 8.12 4.45
C VAL A 77 -11.62 9.48 4.52
N GLY A 78 -10.35 9.55 4.14
CA GLY A 78 -9.62 10.82 4.10
C GLY A 78 -10.23 11.82 3.11
N ALA A 79 -10.75 11.35 1.97
CA ALA A 79 -11.39 12.23 1.00
C ALA A 79 -12.72 12.80 1.51
N ARG A 80 -13.56 11.98 2.16
CA ARG A 80 -14.93 12.35 2.59
C ARG A 80 -15.05 13.01 3.96
N ASN A 81 -14.20 12.66 4.92
CA ASN A 81 -14.35 13.12 6.31
C ASN A 81 -13.46 14.34 6.64
N GLY A 82 -13.33 15.29 5.71
CA GLY A 82 -12.51 16.49 5.85
C GLY A 82 -13.24 17.75 5.43
#